data_AF-A0A1H3AUS6-F1
#
_entry.id   AF-A0A1H3AUS6-F1
#
_cell.length_a   1.000
_cell.length_b   1.000
_cell.length_c   1.000
_cell.angle_alpha   90.00
_cell.angle_beta   90.00
_cell.angle_gamma   90.00
#
_symmetry.space_group_name_H-M   'P 1'
#
loop_
_entity.id
_entity.type
_entity.pdbx_description
1 polymer ?
#
loop_
_entity_poly.entity_id
_entity_poly.type
_entity_poly.pdbx_seq_one_letter_code
_entity_poly.pdbx_strand_id
1 'polypeptide(L)'
;MAIWGRLSDFSLHAVLTSVGEYRSGVIHIDIGDGNRYYLHVSEQVLTALQINADNTSDLEQAKAVVARLILSFTGTFRYLPVDAMPLRRDFHLDLKDLGNTSHISYPEEKPFQKPLLSVFHHRGMKKLLPRADTCFSLNRNDYAMDNYVLQRFLDRTVQQLVVGASASELAELLNEDVEKIRFYFYRLIEMAVIIPSEPHRNTS
;
A
#
# COMPACT_ATOMS: atom_id res chain seq x y z
N MET A 1 -15.61 2.86 8.56
CA MET A 1 -14.61 3.19 7.52
C MET A 1 -14.13 1.90 6.89
N ALA A 2 -14.39 1.70 5.60
CA ALA A 2 -14.01 0.49 4.87
C ALA A 2 -12.61 0.66 4.28
N ILE A 3 -11.66 -0.20 4.66
CA ILE A 3 -10.34 -0.25 4.04
C ILE A 3 -10.44 -1.27 2.90
N TRP A 4 -10.16 -0.88 1.67
CA TRP A 4 -10.16 -1.78 0.52
C TRP A 4 -9.12 -1.30 -0.49
N GLY A 5 -8.55 -2.20 -1.28
CA GLY A 5 -7.49 -1.86 -2.22
C GLY A 5 -7.03 -3.05 -3.05
N ARG A 6 -6.06 -2.81 -3.92
CA ARG A 6 -5.41 -3.86 -4.72
C ARG A 6 -4.08 -4.27 -4.10
N LEU A 7 -3.72 -5.54 -4.21
CA LEU A 7 -2.41 -6.02 -3.77
C LEU A 7 -1.25 -5.49 -4.63
N SER A 8 -1.55 -5.01 -5.84
CA SER A 8 -0.61 -4.24 -6.67
C SER A 8 -0.21 -2.90 -6.06
N ASP A 9 -1.09 -2.33 -5.25
CA ASP A 9 -0.95 -0.97 -4.71
C ASP A 9 -0.47 -1.00 -3.24
N PHE A 10 -0.72 -2.11 -2.53
CA PHE A 10 -0.41 -2.30 -1.11
C PHE A 10 0.17 -3.69 -0.85
N SER A 11 1.21 -3.76 -0.01
CA SER A 11 1.67 -5.06 0.51
C SER A 11 0.67 -5.55 1.53
N LEU A 12 0.23 -6.79 1.36
CA LEU A 12 -0.64 -7.42 2.33
C LEU A 12 -0.01 -7.45 3.72
N HIS A 13 1.30 -7.67 3.83
CA HIS A 13 1.99 -7.65 5.13
C HIS A 13 1.78 -6.29 5.83
N ALA A 14 2.00 -5.19 5.11
CA ALA A 14 1.77 -3.86 5.65
C ALA A 14 0.30 -3.62 6.06
N VAL A 15 -0.65 -4.11 5.27
CA VAL A 15 -2.08 -4.01 5.57
C VAL A 15 -2.40 -4.79 6.85
N LEU A 16 -1.91 -6.03 6.98
CA LEU A 16 -2.10 -6.88 8.15
C LEU A 16 -1.51 -6.26 9.41
N THR A 17 -0.26 -5.78 9.36
CA THR A 17 0.39 -5.13 10.52
C THR A 17 -0.33 -3.85 10.91
N SER A 18 -0.71 -3.01 9.95
CA SER A 18 -1.42 -1.75 10.22
C SER A 18 -2.80 -1.98 10.81
N VAL A 19 -3.55 -2.96 10.29
CA VAL A 19 -4.84 -3.33 10.86
C VAL A 19 -4.66 -3.87 12.27
N GLY A 20 -3.74 -4.81 12.48
CA GLY A 20 -3.51 -5.43 13.78
C GLY A 20 -2.96 -4.50 14.86
N GLU A 21 -2.27 -3.41 14.50
CA GLU A 21 -1.80 -2.41 15.46
C GLU A 21 -2.92 -1.51 15.99
N TYR A 22 -3.89 -1.16 15.14
CA TYR A 22 -4.89 -0.15 15.49
C TYR A 22 -6.30 -0.73 15.69
N ARG A 23 -6.57 -1.95 15.22
CA ARG A 23 -7.90 -2.54 15.16
C ARG A 23 -7.86 -4.08 15.28
N SER A 24 -9.03 -4.64 15.55
CA SER A 24 -9.33 -6.05 15.34
C SER A 24 -10.32 -6.15 14.18
N GLY A 25 -10.17 -7.13 13.30
CA GLY A 25 -11.07 -7.28 12.16
C GLY A 25 -10.71 -8.40 11.20
N VAL A 26 -11.54 -8.55 10.17
CA VAL A 26 -11.37 -9.57 9.13
C VAL A 26 -10.89 -8.91 7.84
N ILE A 27 -9.86 -9.46 7.20
CA ILE A 27 -9.40 -9.04 5.89
C ILE A 27 -9.77 -10.14 4.90
N HIS A 28 -10.71 -9.81 4.01
CA HIS A 28 -11.02 -10.61 2.84
C HIS A 28 -10.00 -10.34 1.74
N ILE A 29 -9.48 -11.38 1.10
CA ILE A 29 -8.51 -11.30 0.02
C ILE A 29 -8.96 -12.22 -1.11
N ASP A 30 -8.90 -11.69 -2.33
CA ASP A 30 -9.15 -12.42 -3.57
C ASP A 30 -7.98 -12.17 -4.52
N ILE A 31 -7.17 -13.22 -4.75
CA ILE A 31 -5.99 -13.16 -5.63
C ILE A 31 -6.27 -13.66 -7.05
N GLY A 32 -7.52 -14.06 -7.36
CA GLY A 32 -7.91 -14.57 -8.67
C GLY A 32 -7.54 -16.04 -8.94
N ASP A 33 -7.17 -16.81 -7.92
CA ASP A 33 -6.88 -18.25 -8.01
C ASP A 33 -8.13 -19.13 -7.84
N GLY A 34 -9.31 -18.51 -7.80
CA GLY A 34 -10.60 -19.16 -7.54
C GLY A 34 -10.92 -19.35 -6.06
N ASN A 35 -10.00 -19.02 -5.15
CA ASN A 35 -10.22 -19.11 -3.71
C ASN A 35 -10.48 -17.72 -3.09
N ARG A 36 -11.30 -17.70 -2.04
CA ARG A 36 -11.54 -16.53 -1.21
C ARG A 36 -10.90 -16.73 0.15
N TYR A 37 -10.05 -15.79 0.56
CA TYR A 37 -9.33 -15.89 1.81
C TYR A 37 -9.89 -14.90 2.81
N TYR A 38 -10.09 -15.34 4.06
CA TYR A 38 -10.50 -14.47 5.15
C TYR A 38 -9.54 -14.64 6.31
N LEU A 39 -8.90 -13.54 6.69
CA LEU A 39 -7.90 -13.47 7.74
C LEU A 39 -8.43 -12.65 8.91
N HIS A 40 -8.53 -13.23 10.10
CA HIS A 40 -8.83 -12.44 11.30
C HIS A 40 -7.54 -11.97 11.96
N VAL A 41 -7.40 -10.65 12.12
CA VAL A 41 -6.24 -10.03 12.77
C VAL A 41 -6.69 -9.29 14.02
N SER A 42 -5.95 -9.45 15.11
CA SER A 42 -6.13 -8.72 16.36
C SER A 42 -4.78 -8.55 17.06
N GLU A 43 -4.46 -7.34 17.53
CA GLU A 43 -3.27 -7.07 18.35
C GLU A 43 -1.96 -7.59 17.72
N GLN A 44 -1.77 -7.36 16.42
CA GLN A 44 -0.64 -7.86 15.61
C GLN A 44 -0.55 -9.39 15.47
N VAL A 45 -1.62 -10.12 15.80
CA VAL A 45 -1.69 -11.58 15.67
C VAL A 45 -2.77 -11.96 14.66
N LEU A 46 -2.44 -12.90 13.78
CA LEU A 46 -3.42 -13.61 12.97
C LEU A 46 -4.00 -14.74 13.81
N THR A 47 -5.32 -14.72 14.02
CA THR A 47 -5.99 -15.71 14.88
C THR A 47 -6.99 -16.60 14.16
N ALA A 48 -7.31 -16.32 12.90
CA ALA A 48 -8.10 -17.21 12.05
C ALA A 48 -7.72 -17.07 10.58
N LEU A 49 -7.80 -18.17 9.85
CA LEU A 49 -7.72 -18.24 8.39
C LEU A 49 -8.86 -19.12 7.89
N GLN A 50 -9.68 -18.59 6.99
CA GLN A 50 -10.66 -19.36 6.24
C GLN A 50 -10.33 -19.28 4.75
N ILE A 51 -10.40 -20.41 4.07
CA ILE A 51 -10.26 -20.52 2.62
C ILE A 51 -11.60 -21.01 2.09
N ASN A 52 -12.27 -20.19 1.29
CA ASN A 52 -13.65 -20.39 0.87
C ASN A 52 -14.58 -20.54 2.09
N ALA A 53 -15.13 -21.72 2.31
CA ALA A 53 -15.96 -22.05 3.48
C ALA A 53 -15.20 -22.82 4.56
N ASP A 54 -13.97 -23.27 4.29
CA ASP A 54 -13.20 -24.16 5.14
C ASP A 54 -12.28 -23.38 6.08
N ASN A 55 -12.43 -23.61 7.39
CA ASN A 55 -11.56 -23.00 8.40
C ASN A 55 -10.27 -23.81 8.53
N THR A 56 -9.13 -23.12 8.52
CA THR A 56 -7.81 -23.72 8.72
C THR A 56 -7.42 -23.61 10.19
N SER A 57 -7.36 -24.74 10.89
CA SER A 57 -6.87 -24.82 12.27
C SER A 57 -5.39 -25.19 12.37
N ASP A 58 -4.76 -25.61 11.26
CA ASP A 58 -3.35 -25.97 11.20
C ASP A 58 -2.49 -24.71 11.05
N LEU A 59 -1.63 -24.47 12.05
CA LEU A 59 -0.74 -23.32 12.10
C LEU A 59 0.31 -23.31 10.97
N GLU A 60 0.86 -24.47 10.58
CA GLU A 60 1.87 -24.53 9.53
C GLU A 60 1.24 -24.32 8.16
N GLN A 61 0.04 -24.87 7.94
CA GLN A 61 -0.76 -24.57 6.77
C GLN A 61 -1.14 -23.09 6.70
N ALA A 62 -1.55 -22.49 7.83
CA ALA A 62 -1.86 -21.08 7.90
C ALA A 62 -0.66 -20.19 7.55
N LYS A 63 0.53 -20.50 8.10
CA LYS A 63 1.79 -19.83 7.73
C LYS A 63 2.08 -19.91 6.24
N ALA A 64 1.99 -21.10 5.65
CA ALA A 64 2.26 -21.30 4.23
C ALA A 64 1.30 -20.50 3.33
N VAL A 65 0.00 -20.52 3.66
CA VAL A 65 -1.01 -19.78 2.92
C VAL A 65 -0.78 -18.28 3.03
N VAL A 66 -0.53 -17.77 4.24
CA VAL A 66 -0.32 -16.34 4.47
C VAL A 66 0.97 -15.86 3.81
N ALA A 67 2.06 -16.64 3.85
CA ALA A 67 3.29 -16.33 3.13
C ALA A 67 3.04 -16.18 1.63
N ARG A 68 2.29 -17.11 1.02
CA ARG A 68 1.88 -17.02 -0.39
C ARG A 68 1.03 -15.78 -0.68
N LEU A 69 0.08 -15.45 0.20
CA LEU A 69 -0.76 -14.24 0.05
C LEU A 69 0.07 -12.96 0.16
N ILE A 70 1.07 -12.91 1.05
CA ILE A 70 1.97 -11.77 1.20
C ILE A 70 2.81 -11.52 -0.05
N LEU A 71 3.18 -12.59 -0.76
CA LEU A 71 3.94 -12.53 -2.01
C LEU A 71 3.05 -12.29 -3.24
N SER A 72 1.72 -12.28 -3.09
CA SER A 72 0.80 -12.07 -4.20
C SER A 72 0.72 -10.59 -4.60
N PHE A 73 1.05 -10.28 -5.85
CA PHE A 73 0.98 -8.92 -6.41
C PHE A 73 -0.32 -8.63 -7.18
N THR A 74 -1.12 -9.67 -7.40
CA THR A 74 -2.42 -9.59 -8.09
C THR A 74 -3.54 -9.86 -7.10
N GLY A 75 -4.65 -9.13 -7.25
CA GLY A 75 -5.83 -9.32 -6.43
C GLY A 75 -6.28 -8.08 -5.67
N THR A 76 -7.32 -8.26 -4.87
CA THR A 76 -7.92 -7.23 -4.04
C THR A 76 -8.01 -7.67 -2.60
N PHE A 77 -8.04 -6.69 -1.70
CA PHE A 77 -8.34 -6.92 -0.30
C PHE A 77 -9.43 -5.97 0.18
N ARG A 78 -10.16 -6.41 1.20
CA ARG A 78 -11.20 -5.62 1.87
C ARG A 78 -11.22 -5.95 3.35
N TYR A 79 -11.08 -4.93 4.18
CA TYR A 79 -11.33 -4.98 5.61
C TYR A 79 -12.83 -5.01 5.90
N LEU A 80 -13.20 -5.90 6.81
CA LEU A 80 -14.52 -6.10 7.35
C LEU A 80 -14.44 -5.97 8.88
N PRO A 81 -15.42 -5.31 9.53
CA PRO A 81 -15.53 -5.30 10.99
C PRO A 81 -15.58 -6.73 11.56
N VAL A 82 -15.13 -6.92 12.80
CA VAL A 82 -15.09 -8.22 13.48
C VAL A 82 -16.45 -8.94 13.42
N ASP A 83 -17.53 -8.21 13.63
CA ASP A 83 -18.88 -8.77 13.69
C ASP A 83 -19.45 -9.14 12.32
N ALA A 84 -18.76 -8.76 11.23
CA ALA A 84 -19.23 -9.03 9.88
C ALA A 84 -19.03 -10.50 9.47
N MET A 85 -18.12 -11.23 10.12
CA MET A 85 -17.88 -12.63 9.81
C MET A 85 -17.42 -13.42 11.04
N PRO A 86 -18.22 -14.38 11.53
CA PRO A 86 -17.84 -15.19 12.68
C PRO A 86 -16.80 -16.24 12.27
N LEU A 87 -15.54 -15.87 12.32
CA LEU A 87 -14.41 -16.77 12.10
C LEU A 87 -14.06 -17.53 13.39
N ARG A 88 -13.70 -18.81 13.24
CA ARG A 88 -13.20 -19.62 14.35
C ARG A 88 -11.75 -19.21 14.65
N ARG A 89 -11.49 -18.73 15.86
CA ARG A 89 -10.17 -18.23 16.29
C ARG A 89 -9.38 -19.34 16.98
N ASP A 90 -8.83 -20.25 16.20
CA ASP A 90 -8.26 -21.51 16.67
C ASP A 90 -6.73 -21.55 16.69
N PHE A 91 -6.05 -20.51 16.23
CA PHE A 91 -4.59 -20.39 16.35
C PHE A 91 -4.13 -18.97 16.72
N HIS A 92 -2.84 -18.83 17.01
CA HIS A 92 -2.16 -17.53 17.20
C HIS A 92 -0.87 -17.54 16.39
N LEU A 93 -0.77 -16.64 15.41
CA LEU A 93 0.41 -16.44 14.58
C LEU A 93 0.84 -14.97 14.65
N ASP A 94 2.00 -14.68 15.23
CA ASP A 94 2.54 -13.32 15.27
C ASP A 94 2.86 -12.86 13.84
N LEU A 95 2.35 -11.69 13.46
CA LEU A 95 2.61 -11.13 12.13
C LEU A 95 4.11 -10.78 11.94
N LYS A 96 4.88 -10.57 13.01
CA LYS A 96 6.33 -10.36 12.95
C LYS A 96 7.08 -11.61 12.49
N ASP A 97 6.58 -12.79 12.83
CA ASP A 97 7.20 -14.07 12.42
C ASP A 97 7.07 -14.31 10.91
N LEU A 98 6.08 -13.70 10.27
CA LEU A 98 5.88 -13.77 8.82
C LEU A 98 6.95 -12.98 8.05
N GLY A 99 7.48 -11.89 8.62
CA GLY A 99 8.51 -11.05 7.99
C GLY A 99 9.83 -11.79 7.72
N ASN A 100 10.10 -12.86 8.46
CA ASN A 100 11.31 -13.69 8.33
C ASN A 100 11.18 -14.85 7.31
N THR A 101 10.00 -15.06 6.72
CA THR A 101 9.76 -16.18 5.76
C THR A 101 10.10 -15.85 4.31
N SER A 102 10.64 -14.66 4.05
CA SER A 102 11.18 -14.23 2.74
C SER A 102 12.44 -15.00 2.28
N HIS A 103 12.87 -16.01 3.04
CA HIS A 103 14.00 -16.89 2.72
C HIS A 103 13.61 -18.31 2.27
N ILE A 104 12.37 -18.54 1.81
CA ILE A 104 12.04 -19.78 1.10
C ILE A 104 12.49 -19.65 -0.35
N SER A 105 13.65 -20.26 -0.64
CA SER A 105 14.34 -20.28 -1.94
C SER A 105 13.45 -20.73 -3.10
N TYR A 106 13.19 -19.82 -4.05
CA TYR A 106 12.84 -20.11 -5.45
C TYR A 106 13.65 -19.16 -6.36
N PRO A 107 13.95 -19.58 -7.61
CA PRO A 107 14.99 -18.96 -8.43
C PRO A 107 14.57 -17.58 -8.94
N GLU A 108 15.47 -16.61 -8.75
CA GLU A 108 15.58 -15.30 -9.40
C GLU A 108 14.31 -14.75 -10.10
N GLU A 109 13.46 -14.02 -9.38
CA GLU A 109 12.62 -13.00 -10.03
C GLU A 109 12.49 -11.72 -9.20
N LYS A 110 13.11 -10.68 -9.76
CA LYS A 110 12.91 -9.22 -9.61
C LYS A 110 13.00 -8.59 -8.21
N PRO A 111 13.70 -7.44 -8.08
CA PRO A 111 13.89 -6.78 -6.80
C PRO A 111 12.54 -6.39 -6.20
N PHE A 112 12.31 -6.86 -4.96
CA PHE A 112 11.25 -6.47 -4.05
C PHE A 112 10.84 -4.99 -4.24
N GLN A 113 9.74 -4.74 -4.95
CA GLN A 113 9.11 -3.43 -4.93
C GLN A 113 8.39 -3.30 -3.59
N LYS A 114 8.99 -2.52 -2.68
CA LYS A 114 8.36 -2.12 -1.43
C LYS A 114 6.98 -1.52 -1.74
N PRO A 115 5.95 -1.88 -0.96
CA PRO A 115 4.62 -1.31 -1.11
C PRO A 115 4.65 0.19 -0.91
N LEU A 116 4.07 0.93 -1.85
CA LEU A 116 4.13 2.39 -1.90
C LEU A 116 3.30 3.07 -0.81
N LEU A 117 2.57 2.37 0.04
CA LEU A 117 1.60 3.00 0.95
C LEU A 117 1.71 2.54 2.42
N SER A 118 2.70 1.71 2.80
CA SER A 118 2.94 1.36 4.22
C SER A 118 3.74 2.41 4.98
N VAL A 119 4.27 3.41 4.29
CA VAL A 119 5.22 4.37 4.88
C VAL A 119 4.52 5.53 5.61
N PHE A 120 3.20 5.66 5.47
CA PHE A 120 2.40 6.69 6.14
C PHE A 120 2.21 6.47 7.64
N HIS A 121 2.43 5.26 8.16
CA HIS A 121 2.20 4.94 9.57
C HIS A 121 3.43 5.16 10.47
N HIS A 122 4.61 5.39 9.89
CA HIS A 122 5.78 5.74 10.68
C HIS A 122 5.77 7.25 10.96
N ARG A 123 5.50 7.64 12.21
CA ARG A 123 5.55 9.02 12.74
C ARG A 123 6.80 9.83 12.37
N GLY A 124 7.86 9.21 11.85
CA GLY A 124 9.07 9.88 11.34
C GLY A 124 9.00 10.40 9.90
N MET A 125 8.11 9.87 9.05
CA MET A 125 8.15 10.11 7.61
C MET A 125 7.59 11.47 7.19
N LYS A 126 6.67 12.05 7.99
CA LYS A 126 6.17 13.42 7.77
C LYS A 126 7.27 14.49 7.72
N LYS A 127 8.42 14.24 8.37
CA LYS A 127 9.60 15.13 8.32
C LYS A 127 10.36 15.03 6.98
N LEU A 128 10.22 13.92 6.25
CA LEU A 128 10.89 13.66 4.98
C LEU A 128 10.02 14.04 3.77
N LEU A 129 8.69 14.12 3.96
CA LEU A 129 7.78 14.55 2.90
C LEU A 129 8.01 16.03 2.57
N PRO A 130 8.04 16.41 1.28
CA PRO A 130 8.12 17.80 0.89
C PRO A 130 6.97 18.59 1.50
N ARG A 131 7.17 19.89 1.75
CA ARG A 131 6.07 20.74 2.25
C ARG A 131 4.96 20.77 1.22
N ALA A 132 3.71 20.79 1.70
CA ALA A 132 2.53 20.72 0.83
C ALA A 132 2.52 21.86 -0.21
N ASP A 133 3.00 23.03 0.20
CA ASP A 133 2.98 24.26 -0.63
C ASP A 133 4.28 24.49 -1.41
N THR A 134 5.26 23.58 -1.33
CA THR A 134 6.45 23.67 -2.19
C THR A 134 6.06 23.26 -3.60
N CYS A 135 6.35 24.13 -4.57
CA CYS A 135 6.11 23.86 -5.98
C CYS A 135 7.23 22.99 -6.57
N PHE A 136 6.83 22.05 -7.42
CA PHE A 136 7.74 21.18 -8.15
C PHE A 136 7.39 21.20 -9.63
N SER A 137 8.41 21.11 -10.47
CA SER A 137 8.28 21.02 -11.92
C SER A 137 8.96 19.77 -12.49
N LEU A 138 8.55 19.33 -13.68
CA LEU A 138 9.16 18.20 -14.37
C LEU A 138 10.63 18.51 -14.73
N ASN A 139 11.51 17.57 -14.40
CA ASN A 139 12.95 17.68 -14.64
C ASN A 139 13.36 17.20 -16.05
N ARG A 140 12.53 16.41 -16.75
CA ARG A 140 12.81 15.86 -18.09
C ARG A 140 11.54 15.58 -18.89
N ASN A 141 11.67 15.56 -20.22
CA ASN A 141 10.57 15.28 -21.17
C ASN A 141 10.26 13.79 -21.37
N ASP A 142 11.07 12.87 -20.80
CA ASP A 142 10.85 11.43 -20.86
C ASP A 142 10.65 10.90 -19.44
N TYR A 143 9.40 10.55 -19.12
CA TYR A 143 8.92 10.21 -17.77
C TYR A 143 8.20 8.85 -17.75
N ALA A 144 8.53 7.96 -18.68
CA ALA A 144 8.06 6.58 -18.65
C ALA A 144 8.58 5.87 -17.39
N MET A 145 7.66 5.36 -16.58
CA MET A 145 7.95 4.64 -15.34
C MET A 145 7.38 3.23 -15.37
N ASP A 146 8.14 2.28 -14.82
CA ASP A 146 7.66 0.91 -14.57
C ASP A 146 6.55 0.86 -13.51
N ASN A 147 6.37 1.95 -12.75
CA ASN A 147 5.37 2.06 -11.70
C ASN A 147 4.06 2.62 -12.25
N TYR A 148 3.09 1.75 -12.50
CA TYR A 148 1.78 2.13 -13.04
C TYR A 148 1.05 3.21 -12.23
N VAL A 149 1.16 3.20 -10.89
CA VAL A 149 0.49 4.18 -10.03
C VAL A 149 1.10 5.57 -10.19
N LEU A 150 2.43 5.65 -10.15
CA LEU A 150 3.15 6.91 -10.34
C LEU A 150 3.05 7.40 -11.79
N GLN A 151 3.10 6.49 -12.76
CA GLN A 151 2.85 6.80 -14.17
C GLN A 151 1.47 7.42 -14.35
N ARG A 152 0.42 6.77 -13.84
CA ARG A 152 -0.96 7.28 -13.94
C ARG A 152 -1.14 8.60 -13.21
N PHE A 153 -0.44 8.80 -12.09
CA PHE A 153 -0.43 10.08 -11.39
C PHE A 153 0.23 11.17 -12.26
N LEU A 154 1.40 10.89 -12.84
CA LEU A 154 2.09 11.79 -13.77
C LEU A 154 1.22 12.11 -14.98
N ASP A 155 0.62 11.12 -15.63
CA ASP A 155 -0.26 11.33 -16.80
C ASP A 155 -1.40 12.30 -16.49
N ARG A 156 -1.95 12.26 -15.26
CA ARG A 156 -3.02 13.16 -14.80
C ARG A 156 -2.54 14.55 -14.39
N THR A 157 -1.27 14.71 -14.07
CA THR A 157 -0.70 15.93 -13.45
C THR A 157 0.40 16.58 -14.28
N VAL A 158 0.74 16.01 -15.43
CA VAL A 158 1.84 16.45 -16.29
C VAL A 158 1.71 17.92 -16.67
N GLN A 159 0.49 18.37 -17.01
CA GLN A 159 0.25 19.76 -17.42
C GLN A 159 0.55 20.75 -16.29
N GLN A 160 0.18 20.39 -15.05
CA GLN A 160 0.43 21.19 -13.86
C GLN A 160 1.91 21.15 -13.47
N LEU A 161 2.54 19.97 -13.57
CA LEU A 161 3.96 19.81 -13.27
C LEU A 161 4.87 20.43 -14.34
N VAL A 162 4.40 20.66 -15.58
CA VAL A 162 5.15 21.44 -16.58
C VAL A 162 5.28 22.90 -16.15
N VAL A 163 4.22 23.49 -15.60
CA VAL A 163 4.22 24.90 -15.15
C VAL A 163 4.69 25.09 -13.71
N GLY A 164 4.82 24.00 -12.96
CA GLY A 164 5.11 24.00 -11.54
C GLY A 164 3.84 23.90 -10.71
N ALA A 165 3.75 22.89 -9.84
CA ALA A 165 2.61 22.69 -8.97
C ALA A 165 3.02 22.18 -7.60
N SER A 166 2.25 22.59 -6.59
CA SER A 166 2.36 22.12 -5.21
C SER A 166 1.49 20.90 -4.95
N ALA A 167 1.76 20.19 -3.86
CA ALA A 167 0.95 19.05 -3.47
C ALA A 167 -0.47 19.48 -3.04
N SER A 168 -0.59 20.67 -2.43
CA SER A 168 -1.88 21.27 -2.06
C SER A 168 -2.76 21.52 -3.30
N GLU A 169 -2.21 22.16 -4.34
CA GLU A 169 -2.95 22.46 -5.58
C GLU A 169 -3.39 21.18 -6.31
N LEU A 170 -2.51 20.18 -6.39
CA LEU A 170 -2.85 18.91 -7.05
C LEU A 170 -3.85 18.08 -6.23
N ALA A 171 -3.81 18.16 -4.90
CA ALA A 171 -4.78 17.50 -4.04
C ALA A 171 -6.19 18.05 -4.27
N GLU A 172 -6.33 19.37 -4.35
CA GLU A 172 -7.58 20.04 -4.68
C GLU A 172 -8.07 19.69 -6.09
N LEU A 173 -7.18 19.80 -7.09
CA LEU A 173 -7.51 19.52 -8.49
C LEU A 173 -8.01 18.08 -8.71
N LEU A 174 -7.37 17.11 -8.05
CA LEU A 174 -7.69 15.70 -8.21
C LEU A 174 -8.75 15.19 -7.22
N ASN A 175 -9.18 16.03 -6.28
CA ASN A 175 -10.01 15.65 -5.13
C ASN A 175 -9.42 14.47 -4.36
N GLU A 176 -8.13 14.55 -4.03
CA GLU A 176 -7.36 13.53 -3.32
C GLU A 176 -6.75 14.06 -2.02
N ASP A 177 -6.28 13.16 -1.16
CA ASP A 177 -5.62 13.52 0.10
C ASP A 177 -4.25 14.16 -0.15
N VAL A 178 -3.98 15.32 0.45
CA VAL A 178 -2.71 16.04 0.29
C VAL A 178 -1.49 15.23 0.71
N GLU A 179 -1.59 14.38 1.74
CA GLU A 179 -0.48 13.52 2.16
C GLU A 179 -0.16 12.48 1.10
N LYS A 180 -1.17 11.96 0.41
CA LYS A 180 -0.99 11.03 -0.71
C LYS A 180 -0.20 11.69 -1.85
N ILE A 181 -0.52 12.94 -2.19
CA ILE A 181 0.19 13.70 -3.22
C ILE A 181 1.63 14.02 -2.77
N ARG A 182 1.82 14.46 -1.52
CA ARG A 182 3.15 14.72 -0.95
C ARG A 182 4.06 13.49 -1.00
N PHE A 183 3.49 12.30 -0.84
CA PHE A 183 4.22 11.05 -1.00
C PHE A 183 4.57 10.74 -2.45
N TYR A 184 3.65 10.94 -3.40
CA TYR A 184 3.98 10.82 -4.81
C TYR A 184 5.12 11.78 -5.18
N PHE A 185 5.08 13.01 -4.69
CA PHE A 185 6.18 13.96 -4.86
C PHE A 185 7.49 13.44 -4.28
N TYR A 186 7.48 12.95 -3.03
CA TYR A 186 8.67 12.34 -2.42
C TYR A 186 9.30 11.26 -3.34
N ARG A 187 8.49 10.35 -3.88
CA ARG A 187 8.98 9.29 -4.79
C ARG A 187 9.50 9.84 -6.12
N LEU A 188 8.79 10.82 -6.70
CA LEU A 188 9.21 11.45 -7.95
C LEU A 188 10.51 12.25 -7.78
N ILE A 189 10.75 12.85 -6.61
CA ILE A 189 12.02 13.52 -6.25
C ILE A 189 13.15 12.51 -6.12
N GLU A 190 12.93 11.37 -5.43
CA GLU A 190 13.94 10.30 -5.32
C GLU A 190 14.40 9.78 -6.69
N MET A 191 13.49 9.78 -7.67
CA MET A 191 13.76 9.36 -9.04
C MET A 191 14.23 10.51 -9.95
N ALA A 192 14.43 11.70 -9.40
CA ALA A 192 14.81 12.92 -10.12
C ALA A 192 13.87 13.29 -11.28
N VAL A 193 12.58 12.92 -11.20
CA VAL A 193 11.56 13.20 -12.22
C VAL A 193 10.96 14.58 -12.03
N ILE A 194 10.85 15.04 -10.77
CA ILE A 194 10.46 16.40 -10.44
C ILE A 194 11.56 17.08 -9.62
N ILE A 195 11.68 18.39 -9.77
CA ILE A 195 12.62 19.24 -9.04
C ILE A 195 11.90 20.44 -8.45
N PRO A 196 12.38 21.00 -7.32
CA PRO A 196 11.82 22.22 -6.76
C PRO A 196 11.81 23.34 -7.80
N SER A 197 10.70 24.07 -7.90
CA SER A 197 10.54 25.23 -8.77
C SER A 197 10.06 26.44 -7.98
N GLU A 198 10.33 27.64 -8.47
CA GLU A 198 9.71 28.84 -7.89
C GLU A 198 8.19 28.78 -8.08
N PRO A 199 7.40 29.22 -7.09
CA PRO A 199 5.95 29.30 -7.23
C PRO A 199 5.62 30.29 -8.33
N HIS A 200 4.83 29.86 -9.31
CA HIS A 200 4.37 30.75 -10.36
C HIS A 200 3.39 31.77 -9.75
N ARG A 201 3.88 32.99 -9.47
CA ARG A 201 3.00 34.10 -9.10
C ARG A 201 2.16 34.46 -10.31
N ASN A 202 0.90 34.02 -10.33
CA ASN A 202 -0.09 34.63 -11.20
C ASN A 202 -0.24 36.10 -10.78
N THR A 203 0.43 36.99 -11.50
CA THR A 203 0.04 38.39 -11.56
C THR A 203 -1.22 38.49 -12.41
N SER A 204 -2.38 38.59 -11.77
CA SER A 204 -3.60 39.21 -12.31
C SER A 204 -4.51 39.62 -11.16
#